data_AF-A0A971PAI6-F1
#
_entry.id   AF-A0A971PAI6-F1
#
_cell.length_a   1.000
_cell.length_b   1.000
_cell.length_c   1.000
_cell.angle_alpha   90.00
_cell.angle_beta   90.00
_cell.angle_gamma   90.00
#
_symmetry.space_group_name_H-M   'P 1'
#
loop_
_entity.id
_entity.type
_entity.pdbx_description
1 polymer ?
#
loop_
_entity_poly.entity_id
_entity_poly.type
_entity_poly.pdbx_seq_one_letter_code
_entity_poly.pdbx_strand_id
1 'polypeptide(L)'
;MLNEKREIVTLQPKPLIKKSNRIAAYCRVSSQQDEQMHSLAAQVTYYENLLSRDDDCEFAGIYADIGISGTRTKNRAQFLQLIEDCRAGKVDGIIT
;
A
#
# COMPACT_ATOMS: atom_id res chain seq x y z
N MET A 1 -2.74 60.95 19.25
CA MET A 1 -2.31 59.55 19.47
C MET A 1 -3.35 58.65 18.81
N LEU A 2 -2.97 57.92 17.76
CA LEU A 2 -3.90 57.11 16.95
C LEU A 2 -4.17 55.78 17.66
N ASN A 3 -5.45 55.48 17.85
CA ASN A 3 -5.92 54.29 18.53
C ASN A 3 -6.00 53.12 17.53
N GLU A 4 -4.96 52.29 17.47
CA GLU A 4 -4.94 51.07 16.66
C GLU A 4 -5.92 50.05 17.24
N LYS A 5 -7.08 49.90 16.61
CA LYS A 5 -7.99 48.78 16.87
C LYS A 5 -7.33 47.50 16.33
N ARG A 6 -6.93 46.62 17.23
CA ARG A 6 -6.49 45.26 16.88
C ARG A 6 -7.73 44.43 16.57
N GLU A 7 -7.88 44.03 15.31
CA GLU A 7 -8.93 43.12 14.87
C GLU A 7 -8.56 41.69 15.28
N ILE A 8 -9.41 41.04 16.06
CA ILE A 8 -9.24 39.62 16.40
C ILE A 8 -9.81 38.82 15.24
N VAL A 9 -8.93 38.23 14.42
CA VAL A 9 -9.32 37.30 13.36
C VAL A 9 -9.42 35.90 13.94
N THR A 10 -10.64 35.39 14.07
CA THR A 10 -10.88 34.00 14.50
C THR A 10 -10.63 33.06 13.33
N LEU A 11 -9.56 32.26 13.39
CA LEU A 11 -9.29 31.22 12.41
C LEU A 11 -10.24 30.03 12.66
N GLN A 12 -11.00 29.64 11.64
CA GLN A 12 -11.80 28.41 11.67
C GLN A 12 -10.87 27.19 11.65
N PRO A 13 -11.06 26.19 12.52
CA PRO A 13 -10.24 24.98 12.51
C PRO A 13 -10.44 24.24 11.18
N LYS A 14 -9.34 23.96 10.47
CA LYS A 14 -9.37 23.18 9.24
C LYS A 14 -9.82 21.76 9.57
N PRO A 15 -10.81 21.18 8.87
CA PRO A 15 -11.27 19.84 9.17
C PRO A 15 -10.11 18.84 9.03
N LEU A 16 -9.97 17.98 10.04
CA LEU A 16 -9.01 16.88 10.03
C LEU A 16 -9.52 15.83 9.03
N ILE A 17 -9.05 15.88 7.79
CA ILE A 17 -9.28 14.79 6.83
C ILE A 17 -8.43 13.61 7.30
N LYS A 18 -9.08 12.59 7.87
CA LYS A 18 -8.43 11.31 8.17
C LYS A 18 -8.00 10.70 6.84
N LYS A 19 -6.71 10.73 6.52
CA LYS A 19 -6.18 10.05 5.34
C LYS A 19 -6.46 8.56 5.50
N SER A 20 -7.17 7.97 4.53
CA SER A 20 -7.23 6.51 4.42
C SER A 20 -5.83 6.01 4.07
N ASN A 21 -5.37 4.97 4.76
CA ASN A 21 -4.05 4.39 4.48
C ASN A 21 -4.11 3.61 3.17
N ARG A 22 -3.18 3.85 2.25
CA ARG A 22 -3.09 3.09 0.99
C ARG A 22 -2.33 1.81 1.24
N ILE A 23 -3.02 0.67 1.21
CA ILE A 23 -2.45 -0.63 1.57
C ILE A 23 -2.30 -1.49 0.33
N ALA A 24 -1.10 -2.04 0.13
CA ALA A 24 -0.81 -3.02 -0.91
C ALA A 24 -0.53 -4.41 -0.30
N ALA A 25 -0.75 -5.47 -1.08
CA ALA A 25 -0.33 -6.81 -0.71
C ALA A 25 0.88 -7.29 -1.53
N TYR A 26 1.80 -8.02 -0.90
CA TYR A 26 2.90 -8.70 -1.56
C TYR A 26 2.75 -10.21 -1.46
N CYS A 27 2.65 -10.89 -2.60
CA CYS A 27 2.51 -12.35 -2.68
C CYS A 27 3.76 -12.96 -3.32
N ARG A 28 4.25 -14.10 -2.81
CA ARG A 28 5.39 -14.77 -3.42
C ARG A 28 5.38 -16.28 -3.19
N VAL A 29 5.81 -17.02 -4.21
CA VAL A 29 6.10 -18.46 -4.10
C VAL A 29 7.52 -18.80 -4.54
N SER A 30 8.02 -19.99 -4.24
CA SER A 30 9.44 -20.37 -4.42
C SER A 30 9.74 -21.14 -5.71
N SER A 31 8.74 -21.46 -6.52
CA SER A 31 8.87 -22.26 -7.74
C SER A 31 7.65 -22.07 -8.64
N GLN A 32 7.73 -22.57 -9.87
CA GLN A 32 6.63 -22.59 -10.84
C GLN A 32 5.83 -23.90 -10.82
N GLN A 33 5.99 -24.72 -9.77
CA GLN A 33 5.21 -25.95 -9.63
C GLN A 33 3.71 -25.63 -9.47
N ASP A 34 2.85 -26.50 -9.98
CA ASP A 34 1.40 -26.25 -10.04
C ASP A 34 0.78 -25.94 -8.67
N GLU A 35 1.16 -26.66 -7.62
CA GLU A 35 0.69 -26.40 -6.25
C GLU A 35 1.07 -24.99 -5.76
N GLN A 36 2.26 -24.52 -6.14
CA GLN A 36 2.72 -23.18 -5.78
C GLN A 36 2.05 -22.10 -6.64
N MET A 37 1.77 -22.38 -7.91
CA MET A 37 0.97 -21.47 -8.74
C MET A 37 -0.47 -21.35 -8.20
N HIS A 38 -1.05 -22.46 -7.76
CA HIS A 38 -2.35 -22.46 -7.09
C HIS A 38 -2.30 -21.68 -5.77
N SER A 39 -1.24 -21.88 -4.97
CA SER A 39 -1.02 -21.12 -3.73
C SER A 39 -0.86 -19.62 -3.99
N LEU A 40 -0.20 -19.22 -5.07
CA LEU A 40 -0.06 -17.83 -5.46
C LEU A 40 -1.41 -17.23 -5.85
N ALA A 41 -2.19 -17.94 -6.68
CA ALA A 41 -3.53 -17.50 -7.07
C ALA A 41 -4.48 -17.36 -5.87
N ALA A 42 -4.41 -18.29 -4.92
CA ALA A 42 -5.18 -18.23 -3.68
C ALA A 42 -4.79 -17.00 -2.83
N GLN A 43 -3.50 -16.71 -2.68
CA GLN A 43 -3.02 -15.51 -1.96
C GLN A 43 -3.51 -14.22 -2.61
N VAL A 44 -3.37 -14.10 -3.94
CA VAL A 44 -3.83 -12.93 -4.69
C VAL A 44 -5.34 -12.71 -4.48
N THR A 45 -6.13 -13.76 -4.66
CA THR A 45 -7.59 -13.71 -4.48
C THR A 45 -7.97 -13.33 -3.06
N TYR A 46 -7.27 -13.87 -2.06
CA TYR A 46 -7.53 -13.57 -0.66
C TYR A 46 -7.30 -12.09 -0.34
N TYR A 47 -6.14 -11.54 -0.69
CA TYR A 47 -5.81 -10.15 -0.37
C TYR A 47 -6.61 -9.15 -1.20
N GLU A 48 -6.94 -9.48 -2.44
CA GLU A 48 -7.82 -8.64 -3.26
C GLU A 48 -9.20 -8.52 -2.60
N ASN A 49 -9.77 -9.63 -2.12
CA ASN A 49 -11.04 -9.61 -1.40
C ASN A 49 -10.95 -8.92 -0.03
N LEU A 50 -9.84 -9.10 0.69
CA LEU A 50 -9.63 -8.50 2.02
C LEU A 50 -9.57 -6.98 1.92
N LEU A 51 -8.72 -6.45 1.03
CA LEU A 51 -8.45 -5.02 0.93
C LEU A 51 -9.53 -4.27 0.15
N SER A 52 -10.18 -4.90 -0.83
CA SER A 52 -11.27 -4.23 -1.57
C SER A 52 -12.55 -4.02 -0.75
N ARG A 53 -12.69 -4.72 0.39
CA ARG A 53 -13.87 -4.65 1.26
C ARG A 53 -13.63 -3.87 2.55
N ASP A 54 -12.42 -3.37 2.75
CA ASP A 54 -12.04 -2.65 3.96
C ASP A 54 -12.20 -1.14 3.76
N ASP A 55 -13.27 -0.57 4.33
CA ASP A 55 -13.59 0.86 4.25
C ASP A 55 -12.58 1.76 5.01
N ASP A 56 -11.74 1.18 5.87
CA ASP A 56 -10.70 1.91 6.62
C ASP A 56 -9.40 2.10 5.81
N CYS A 57 -9.27 1.47 4.64
CA CYS A 57 -8.09 1.56 3.79
C CYS A 57 -8.43 1.82 2.31
N GLU A 58 -7.44 2.32 1.57
CA GLU A 58 -7.50 2.41 0.11
C GLU A 58 -6.66 1.27 -0.46
N PHE A 59 -7.26 0.40 -1.26
CA PHE A 59 -6.56 -0.71 -1.90
C PHE A 59 -5.57 -0.19 -2.96
N ALA A 60 -4.28 -0.34 -2.70
CA ALA A 60 -3.19 0.17 -3.54
C ALA A 60 -2.60 -0.85 -4.52
N GLY A 61 -3.15 -2.07 -4.56
CA GLY A 61 -2.79 -3.12 -5.52
C GLY A 61 -2.09 -4.34 -4.91
N ILE A 62 -1.80 -5.31 -5.78
CA ILE A 62 -1.09 -6.55 -5.44
C ILE A 62 0.19 -6.66 -6.27
N TYR A 63 1.29 -6.98 -5.58
CA TYR A 63 2.61 -7.18 -6.16
C TYR A 63 2.97 -8.66 -5.97
N ALA A 64 3.22 -9.39 -7.06
CA ALA A 64 3.39 -10.84 -6.99
C ALA A 64 4.66 -11.34 -7.72
N ASP A 65 5.53 -12.07 -7.03
CA ASP A 65 6.74 -12.65 -7.63
C ASP A 65 6.73 -14.19 -7.58
N ILE A 66 7.31 -14.81 -8.61
CA ILE A 66 7.62 -16.25 -8.63
C ILE A 66 9.12 -16.43 -8.44
N GLY A 67 9.53 -16.78 -7.22
CA GLY A 67 10.93 -16.85 -6.82
C GLY A 67 11.58 -18.19 -7.10
N ILE A 68 12.05 -18.44 -8.33
CA ILE A 68 12.78 -19.67 -8.75
C ILE A 68 14.00 -19.99 -7.86
N SER A 69 14.58 -19.00 -7.17
CA SER A 69 15.73 -19.16 -6.27
C SER A 69 15.60 -18.26 -5.03
N GLY A 70 15.73 -18.83 -3.84
CA GLY A 70 15.65 -18.11 -2.55
C GLY A 70 16.79 -17.12 -2.30
N THR A 71 17.86 -17.14 -3.10
CA THR A 71 19.10 -16.38 -2.86
C THR A 71 19.33 -15.23 -3.85
N ARG A 72 18.51 -15.07 -4.89
CA ARG A 72 18.70 -14.01 -5.91
C ARG A 72 17.54 -13.02 -5.95
N THR A 73 17.83 -11.74 -5.75
CA THR A 73 16.90 -10.61 -5.94
C THR A 73 16.53 -10.34 -7.40
N LYS A 74 17.22 -10.96 -8.37
CA LYS A 74 16.92 -10.80 -9.81
C LYS A 74 15.50 -11.21 -10.21
N ASN A 75 14.81 -12.00 -9.39
CA ASN A 75 13.43 -12.45 -9.65
C ASN A 75 12.41 -11.76 -8.73
N ARG A 76 12.68 -10.52 -8.30
CA ARG A 76 11.80 -9.75 -7.41
C ARG A 76 11.38 -8.40 -8.01
N ALA A 77 10.98 -8.41 -9.28
CA ALA A 77 10.62 -7.19 -9.99
C ALA A 77 9.41 -6.51 -9.33
N GLN A 78 8.43 -7.29 -8.88
CA GLN A 78 7.25 -6.74 -8.21
C GLN A 78 7.58 -6.21 -6.81
N PHE A 79 8.48 -6.88 -6.07
CA PHE A 79 8.99 -6.30 -4.82
C PHE A 79 9.71 -4.97 -5.04
N LEU A 80 10.58 -4.87 -6.04
CA LEU A 80 11.30 -3.62 -6.31
C LEU A 80 10.34 -2.50 -6.71
N GLN A 81 9.32 -2.80 -7.52
CA GLN A 81 8.27 -1.85 -7.86
C GLN A 81 7.47 -1.41 -6.63
N LEU A 82 7.11 -2.34 -5.74
CA LEU A 82 6.45 -2.02 -4.47
C LEU A 82 7.27 -1.04 -3.63
N ILE A 83 8.59 -1.27 -3.51
CA ILE A 83 9.47 -0.36 -2.78
C ILE A 83 9.52 1.03 -3.43
N GLU A 84 9.56 1.13 -4.76
CA GLU A 84 9.50 2.42 -5.46
C GLU A 84 8.14 3.12 -5.25
N ASP A 85 7.03 2.38 -5.24
CA ASP A 85 5.71 2.95 -4.99
C ASP A 85 5.54 3.39 -3.53
N CYS A 86 6.18 2.71 -2.57
CA CYS A 86 6.31 3.22 -1.20
C CYS A 86 7.12 4.53 -1.15
N ARG A 87 8.25 4.61 -1.86
CA ARG A 87 9.09 5.83 -1.93
C ARG A 87 8.37 7.00 -2.59
N ALA A 88 7.55 6.72 -3.60
CA ALA A 88 6.68 7.69 -4.25
C ALA A 88 5.46 8.09 -3.41
N GLY A 89 5.29 7.49 -2.23
CA GLY A 89 4.15 7.73 -1.35
C GLY A 89 2.83 7.30 -1.96
N LYS A 90 2.81 6.27 -2.80
CA LYS A 90 1.59 5.63 -3.34
C LYS A 90 1.09 4.49 -2.45
N VAL A 91 1.99 3.87 -1.68
CA VAL A 91 1.70 2.81 -0.72
C VAL A 91 2.17 3.26 0.66
N ASP A 92 1.26 3.24 1.63
CA ASP A 92 1.52 3.61 3.03
C ASP A 92 1.77 2.38 3.91
N GLY A 93 1.27 1.21 3.50
CA GLY A 93 1.45 -0.05 4.24
C GLY A 93 1.45 -1.28 3.33
N ILE A 94 2.11 -2.34 3.81
CA ILE A 94 2.26 -3.60 3.08
C ILE A 94 1.76 -4.75 3.96
N ILE A 95 0.95 -5.63 3.38
CA ILE A 95 0.57 -6.92 3.97
C ILE A 95 1.20 -8.05 3.13
N THR A 96 1.65 -9.13 3.78
CA THR A 96 2.30 -10.29 3.15
C THR A 96 1.93 -11.58 3.87
#